data_AF-A0AA35EFG1-F1
#
_entry.id   AF-A0AA35EFG1-F1
#
_cell.length_a   1.000
_cell.length_b   1.000
_cell.length_c   1.000
_cell.angle_alpha   90.00
_cell.angle_beta   90.00
_cell.angle_gamma   90.00
#
_symmetry.space_group_name_H-M   'P 1'
#
loop_
_entity.id
_entity.type
_entity.pdbx_description
1 polymer ?
#
loop_
_entity_poly.entity_id
_entity_poly.type
_entity_poly.pdbx_seq_one_letter_code
_entity_poly.pdbx_strand_id
1 'polypeptide(L)'
;MNIRHEYNEALNKLEADVNDGLTDLIKIYCVAIDSFDNDIVDSIALYVTDMGNKDTRLYLQEILLEKQDPYLVKEFNSWIKEIILK
;
A
#
# COMPACT_ATOMS: atom_id res chain seq x y z
N MET A 1 -2.17 -10.50 14.48
CA MET A 1 -1.25 -9.69 13.66
C MET A 1 -0.95 -8.42 14.44
N ASN A 2 0.31 -8.04 14.66
CA ASN A 2 0.63 -6.75 15.28
C ASN A 2 0.97 -5.78 14.14
N ILE A 3 -0.07 -5.13 13.61
CA ILE A 3 0.00 -4.26 12.43
C ILE A 3 1.11 -3.22 12.58
N ARG A 4 1.28 -2.63 13.77
CA ARG A 4 2.32 -1.63 14.02
C ARG A 4 3.74 -2.20 13.95
N HIS A 5 3.94 -3.43 14.43
CA HIS A 5 5.25 -4.07 14.32
C HIS A 5 5.59 -4.35 12.85
N GLU A 6 4.66 -4.95 12.10
CA GLU A 6 4.85 -5.26 10.67
C GLU A 6 5.03 -3.99 9.84
N TYR A 7 4.29 -2.93 10.16
CA TYR A 7 4.45 -1.61 9.54
C TYR A 7 5.87 -1.07 9.75
N ASN A 8 6.41 -1.12 10.97
CA ASN A 8 7.77 -0.67 11.23
C ASN A 8 8.82 -1.52 10.51
N GLU A 9 8.61 -2.84 10.39
CA GLU A 9 9.49 -3.69 9.60
C GLU A 9 9.44 -3.35 8.11
N ALA A 10 8.25 -3.08 7.56
CA ALA A 10 8.07 -2.66 6.18
C ALA A 10 8.73 -1.30 5.90
N LEU A 11 8.68 -0.35 6.85
CA LEU A 11 9.42 0.90 6.74
C LEU A 11 10.94 0.71 6.70
N ASN A 12 11.49 -0.19 7.54
CA ASN A 12 12.91 -0.50 7.50
C ASN A 12 13.32 -1.12 6.14
N LYS A 13 12.45 -1.96 5.56
CA LYS A 13 12.68 -2.52 4.22
C LYS A 13 12.60 -1.47 3.14
N LEU A 14 11.67 -0.53 3.24
CA LEU A 14 11.49 0.57 2.28
C LEU A 14 12.77 1.38 2.06
N GLU A 15 13.58 1.57 3.12
CA GLU A 15 14.89 2.23 3.03
C GLU A 15 15.94 1.43 2.24
N ALA A 16 15.84 0.10 2.26
CA ALA A 16 16.77 -0.79 1.59
C ALA A 16 16.33 -1.17 0.16
N ASP A 17 15.04 -1.43 -0.03
CA ASP A 17 14.38 -1.76 -1.29
C ASP A 17 12.96 -1.17 -1.28
N VAL A 18 12.78 -0.12 -2.07
CA VAL A 18 11.50 0.61 -2.15
C VAL A 18 10.38 -0.32 -2.62
N ASN A 19 10.62 -1.20 -3.59
CA ASN A 19 9.57 -2.04 -4.15
C ASN A 19 9.13 -3.12 -3.14
N ASP A 20 10.08 -3.75 -2.45
CA ASP A 20 9.75 -4.75 -1.42
C ASP A 20 9.03 -4.10 -0.23
N GLY A 21 9.53 -2.95 0.24
CA GLY A 21 8.89 -2.18 1.31
C GLY A 21 7.46 -1.75 0.97
N LEU A 22 7.24 -1.16 -0.22
CA LEU A 22 5.90 -0.76 -0.66
C LEU A 22 4.95 -1.95 -0.80
N THR A 23 5.44 -3.08 -1.29
CA THR A 23 4.65 -4.32 -1.41
C THR A 23 4.12 -4.76 -0.04
N ASP A 24 4.98 -4.77 0.98
CA ASP A 24 4.59 -5.13 2.33
C ASP A 24 3.66 -4.08 2.97
N LEU A 25 3.91 -2.79 2.76
CA LEU A 25 3.00 -1.73 3.21
C LEU A 25 1.60 -1.89 2.60
N ILE A 26 1.48 -2.19 1.30
CA ILE A 26 0.18 -2.40 0.65
C ILE A 26 -0.56 -3.62 1.23
N LYS A 27 0.15 -4.71 1.54
CA LYS A 27 -0.47 -5.88 2.21
C LYS A 27 -0.99 -5.50 3.60
N ILE A 28 -0.20 -4.74 4.36
CA ILE A 28 -0.57 -4.25 5.68
C ILE A 28 -1.80 -3.35 5.58
N TYR A 29 -1.84 -2.45 4.60
CA TYR A 29 -2.99 -1.58 4.34
C TYR A 29 -4.27 -2.40 4.17
N CYS A 30 -4.22 -3.46 3.37
CA CYS A 30 -5.37 -4.33 3.13
C CYS A 30 -5.93 -5.02 4.39
N VAL A 31 -5.17 -5.06 5.49
CA VAL A 31 -5.61 -5.59 6.78
C VAL A 31 -5.97 -4.45 7.75
N ALA A 32 -5.22 -3.36 7.71
CA ALA A 32 -5.37 -2.22 8.61
C ALA A 32 -6.67 -1.43 8.39
N ILE A 33 -7.21 -1.44 7.17
CA ILE A 33 -8.49 -0.78 6.86
C ILE A 33 -9.67 -1.33 7.69
N ASP A 34 -9.58 -2.59 8.14
CA ASP A 34 -10.61 -3.24 8.94
C ASP A 34 -10.38 -3.11 10.46
N SER A 35 -9.23 -2.54 10.89
CA SER A 35 -8.78 -2.60 12.29
C SER A 35 -8.77 -1.26 13.05
N PHE A 36 -9.35 -0.19 12.50
CA PHE A 36 -9.34 1.18 13.06
C PHE A 36 -7.94 1.81 13.22
N ASP A 37 -6.89 1.24 12.62
CA ASP A 37 -5.52 1.78 12.62
C ASP A 37 -5.36 2.89 11.57
N ASN A 38 -6.20 3.93 11.66
CA ASN A 38 -6.30 4.98 10.65
C ASN A 38 -4.98 5.73 10.42
N ASP A 39 -4.15 5.90 11.45
CA ASP A 39 -2.85 6.57 11.30
C ASP A 39 -1.88 5.78 10.42
N ILE A 40 -1.93 4.44 10.49
CA ILE A 40 -1.13 3.55 9.65
C ILE A 40 -1.69 3.51 8.22
N VAL A 41 -3.02 3.42 8.08
CA VAL A 41 -3.72 3.44 6.78
C VAL A 41 -3.38 4.71 5.99
N ASP A 42 -3.54 5.88 6.62
CA ASP A 42 -3.27 7.17 5.99
C ASP A 42 -1.79 7.32 5.62
N SER A 43 -0.89 6.87 6.50
CA SER A 43 0.56 6.92 6.24
C SER A 43 0.97 6.05 5.04
N ILE A 44 0.43 4.84 4.94
CA ILE A 44 0.75 3.94 3.82
C ILE A 44 0.30 4.55 2.49
N ALA A 45 -0.89 5.16 2.43
CA ALA A 45 -1.37 5.82 1.23
C ALA A 45 -0.35 6.87 0.72
N LEU A 46 0.21 7.66 1.64
CA LEU A 46 1.24 8.65 1.30
C LEU A 46 2.53 8.02 0.78
N TYR A 47 3.04 6.94 1.40
CA TYR A 47 4.23 6.27 0.91
C TYR A 47 4.03 5.67 -0.48
N VAL A 48 2.88 5.03 -0.72
CA VAL A 48 2.57 4.39 -2.00
C VAL A 48 2.43 5.40 -3.12
N THR A 49 1.75 6.53 -2.89
CA THR A 49 1.63 7.56 -3.93
C THR A 49 2.91 8.38 -4.08
N ASP A 50 3.71 8.52 -3.02
CA ASP A 50 4.95 9.29 -3.10
C ASP A 50 6.11 8.53 -3.77
N MET A 51 6.26 7.26 -3.44
CA MET A 51 7.40 6.45 -3.89
C MET A 51 7.03 5.39 -4.93
N GLY A 52 5.73 5.21 -5.19
CA GLY A 52 5.23 4.20 -6.11
C GLY A 52 5.71 4.41 -7.53
N ASN A 53 5.96 3.30 -8.22
CA ASN A 53 6.42 3.28 -9.60
C ASN A 53 5.62 2.26 -10.43
N LYS A 54 6.15 1.90 -11.61
CA LYS A 54 5.53 0.92 -12.50
C LYS A 54 5.28 -0.43 -11.82
N ASP A 55 6.20 -0.91 -10.99
CA ASP A 55 6.08 -2.21 -10.32
C ASP A 55 5.03 -2.15 -9.22
N THR A 56 5.03 -1.07 -8.41
CA THR A 56 3.98 -0.80 -7.41
C THR A 56 2.59 -0.78 -8.07
N ARG A 57 2.48 -0.12 -9.24
CA ARG A 57 1.23 -0.08 -10.01
C ARG A 57 0.77 -1.47 -10.43
N LEU A 58 1.67 -2.31 -10.94
CA LEU A 58 1.33 -3.68 -11.34
C LEU A 58 0.85 -4.48 -10.12
N TYR A 59 1.53 -4.33 -8.99
CA TYR A 59 1.15 -5.03 -7.76
C TYR A 59 -0.23 -4.60 -7.24
N LEU A 60 -0.55 -3.29 -7.27
CA LEU A 60 -1.89 -2.81 -6.92
C LEU A 60 -2.96 -3.41 -7.85
N GLN A 61 -2.68 -3.53 -9.15
CA GLN A 61 -3.60 -4.16 -10.11
C GLN A 61 -3.82 -5.65 -9.81
N GLU A 62 -2.77 -6.38 -9.43
CA GLU A 62 -2.87 -7.78 -9.01
C GLU A 62 -3.80 -7.94 -7.81
N ILE A 63 -3.64 -7.10 -6.77
CA ILE A 63 -4.52 -7.16 -5.59
C ILE A 63 -5.98 -6.84 -5.94
N LEU A 64 -6.22 -5.88 -6.84
CA LEU A 64 -7.58 -5.56 -7.27
C LEU A 64 -8.28 -6.73 -7.98
N LEU A 65 -7.52 -7.55 -8.71
CA LEU A 65 -8.05 -8.76 -9.35
C LEU A 65 -8.41 -9.84 -8.32
N GLU A 66 -7.63 -9.94 -7.24
CA GLU A 66 -7.82 -10.96 -6.20
C GLU A 66 -8.94 -10.62 -5.20
N LYS A 67 -8.94 -9.41 -4.63
CA LYS A 67 -9.83 -9.05 -3.52
C LYS A 67 -11.20 -8.55 -3.96
N GLN A 68 -11.27 -7.85 -5.10
CA GLN A 68 -12.50 -7.20 -5.62
C GLN A 68 -13.31 -6.37 -4.60
N ASP A 69 -12.67 -5.94 -3.50
CA ASP A 69 -13.31 -5.12 -2.48
C ASP A 69 -13.61 -3.72 -3.04
N PRO A 70 -14.86 -3.21 -2.97
CA PRO A 70 -15.22 -1.93 -3.57
C PRO A 70 -14.45 -0.72 -3.02
N TYR A 71 -14.06 -0.76 -1.74
CA TYR A 71 -13.29 0.30 -1.13
C TYR A 71 -11.85 0.28 -1.65
N LEU A 72 -11.20 -0.89 -1.65
CA LEU A 72 -9.86 -1.06 -2.23
C LEU A 72 -9.83 -0.71 -3.72
N VAL A 73 -10.85 -1.09 -4.48
CA VAL A 73 -10.99 -0.73 -5.90
C VAL A 73 -11.00 0.79 -6.06
N LYS A 74 -11.74 1.52 -5.23
CA LYS A 74 -11.76 2.98 -5.30
C LYS A 74 -10.40 3.58 -4.94
N GLU A 75 -9.82 3.18 -3.81
CA GLU A 75 -8.57 3.74 -3.31
C GLU A 75 -7.39 3.44 -4.23
N PHE A 76 -7.17 2.17 -4.57
CA PHE A 76 -6.00 1.78 -5.37
C PHE A 76 -6.06 2.33 -6.79
N ASN A 77 -7.25 2.47 -7.40
CA ASN A 77 -7.36 3.18 -8.67
C ASN A 77 -6.98 4.65 -8.57
N SER A 78 -7.27 5.30 -7.43
CA SER A 78 -6.81 6.68 -7.17
C SER A 78 -5.29 6.73 -7.10
N TRP A 79 -4.67 5.83 -6.33
CA TRP A 79 -3.20 5.80 -6.18
C TRP A 79 -2.50 5.45 -7.50
N ILE A 80 -3.00 4.47 -8.26
CA ILE A 80 -2.50 4.12 -9.59
C ILE A 80 -2.49 5.35 -10.50
N LYS A 81 -3.55 6.16 -10.46
CA LYS A 81 -3.63 7.38 -11.26
C LYS A 81 -2.58 8.40 -10.83
N GLU A 82 -2.37 8.60 -9.53
CA GLU A 82 -1.33 9.51 -9.03
C GLU A 82 0.08 9.06 -9.44
N ILE A 83 0.37 7.76 -9.32
CA ILE A 83 1.65 7.17 -9.75
C ILE A 83 1.90 7.38 -11.25
N ILE A 84 0.86 7.29 -12.09
CA ILE A 84 0.98 7.51 -13.54
C ILE A 84 1.23 8.98 -13.89
N LEU A 85 0.74 9.91 -13.08
CA LEU A 85 0.84 11.35 -13.33
C LEU A 85 2.16 11.97 -12.89
N LYS A 86 2.98 11.22 -12.14
CA LYS A 86 4.36 11.60 -11.78
C LYS A 86 5.33 11.42 -12.95
#